data_AF-A0A365D481-F1
#
_entry.id   AF-A0A365D481-F1
#
_cell.length_a   1.000
_cell.length_b   1.000
_cell.length_c   1.000
_cell.angle_alpha   90.00
_cell.angle_beta   90.00
_cell.angle_gamma   90.00
#
_symmetry.space_group_name_H-M   'P 1'
#
loop_
_entity.id
_entity.type
_entity.pdbx_description
1 polymer ?
#
loop_
_entity_poly.entity_id
_entity_poly.type
_entity_poly.pdbx_seq_one_letter_code
_entity_poly.pdbx_strand_id
1 'polypeptide(L)'
;MAIWGADVEQLRQLGSKLQAGASEIETQKSTLTKLLHGTDWKGPDADKFKSEWDGQHSTLLTKVAEALKEAGSKAKRNAEQQSQASNG
;
A
#
# COMPACT_ATOMS: atom_id res chain seq x y z
N MET A 1 -19.75 23.92 -17.66
CA MET A 1 -18.61 23.02 -17.92
C MET A 1 -17.82 22.83 -16.62
N ALA A 2 -18.26 21.94 -15.72
CA ALA A 2 -17.60 21.70 -14.42
C ALA A 2 -17.21 20.22 -14.19
N ILE A 3 -17.37 19.37 -15.21
CA ILE A 3 -17.23 17.91 -15.07
C ILE A 3 -15.75 17.49 -14.94
N TRP A 4 -14.82 18.19 -15.60
CA TRP A 4 -13.40 17.84 -15.59
C TRP A 4 -12.66 18.15 -14.28
N GLY A 5 -13.01 19.26 -13.60
CA GLY A 5 -12.38 19.63 -12.32
C GLY A 5 -12.72 18.69 -11.17
N ALA A 6 -13.93 18.10 -11.18
CA ALA A 6 -14.37 17.14 -10.18
C ALA A 6 -13.69 15.77 -10.34
N ASP A 7 -13.48 15.28 -11.57
CA ASP A 7 -12.81 14.00 -11.87
C ASP A 7 -11.31 14.04 -11.52
N VAL A 8 -10.61 15.11 -11.92
CA VAL A 8 -9.18 15.33 -11.60
C VAL A 8 -8.94 15.30 -10.08
N GLU A 9 -9.78 16.00 -9.31
CA GLU A 9 -9.64 16.03 -7.86
C GLU A 9 -9.97 14.68 -7.21
N GLN A 10 -10.99 13.97 -7.71
CA GLN A 10 -11.29 12.59 -7.28
C GLN A 10 -10.13 11.63 -7.54
N LEU A 11 -9.46 11.73 -8.70
CA LEU A 11 -8.29 10.92 -9.03
C LEU A 11 -7.09 11.22 -8.11
N ARG A 12 -6.86 12.50 -7.77
CA ARG A 12 -5.83 12.87 -6.78
C ARG A 12 -6.13 12.29 -5.41
N GLN A 13 -7.38 12.40 -4.96
CA GLN A 13 -7.82 11.85 -3.68
C GLN A 13 -7.68 10.33 -3.64
N LEU A 14 -8.12 9.63 -4.69
CA LEU A 14 -7.94 8.19 -4.84
C LEU A 14 -6.46 7.81 -4.77
N GLY A 15 -5.62 8.50 -5.54
CA GLY A 15 -4.18 8.24 -5.56
C GLY A 15 -3.52 8.41 -4.18
N SER A 16 -3.90 9.45 -3.44
CA SER A 16 -3.41 9.68 -2.08
C SER A 16 -3.91 8.61 -1.09
N LYS A 17 -5.17 8.17 -1.18
CA LYS A 17 -5.70 7.09 -0.33
C LYS A 17 -5.01 5.75 -0.58
N LEU A 18 -4.74 5.42 -1.85
CA LEU A 18 -4.02 4.19 -2.22
C LEU A 18 -2.59 4.20 -1.65
N GLN A 19 -1.88 5.32 -1.76
CA GLN A 19 -0.54 5.48 -1.18
C GLN A 19 -0.56 5.41 0.35
N ALA A 20 -1.56 6.02 1.00
CA ALA A 20 -1.73 5.93 2.45
C ALA A 20 -1.97 4.47 2.91
N GLY A 21 -2.85 3.74 2.22
CA GLY A 21 -3.11 2.33 2.51
C GLY A 21 -1.87 1.45 2.34
N ALA A 22 -1.04 1.72 1.34
CA ALA A 22 0.24 1.01 1.20
C ALA A 22 1.17 1.24 2.40
N SER A 23 1.30 2.49 2.86
CA SER A 23 2.11 2.83 4.04
C SER A 23 1.57 2.20 5.32
N GLU A 24 0.24 2.11 5.45
CA GLU A 24 -0.39 1.42 6.58
C GLU A 24 -0.07 -0.08 6.58
N ILE A 25 -0.14 -0.75 5.42
CA ILE A 25 0.24 -2.16 5.29
C ILE A 25 1.71 -2.37 5.67
N GLU A 26 2.62 -1.51 5.22
CA GLU A 26 4.03 -1.60 5.56
C GLU A 26 4.28 -1.41 7.06
N THR A 27 3.54 -0.48 7.67
CA THR A 27 3.60 -0.22 9.11
C THR A 27 3.11 -1.43 9.90
N GLN A 28 1.95 -1.99 9.53
CA GLN A 28 1.39 -3.17 10.19
C GLN A 28 2.29 -4.39 10.04
N LYS A 29 2.85 -4.61 8.84
CA LYS A 29 3.86 -5.66 8.60
C LYS A 29 5.02 -5.51 9.58
N SER A 30 5.61 -4.32 9.68
CA SER A 30 6.74 -4.05 10.57
C SER A 30 6.39 -4.27 12.05
N THR A 31 5.23 -3.80 12.50
CA THR A 31 4.74 -3.96 13.87
C THR A 31 4.53 -5.43 14.21
N LEU A 32 3.84 -6.18 13.35
CA LEU A 32 3.58 -7.60 13.57
C LEU A 32 4.86 -8.43 13.55
N THR A 33 5.80 -8.15 12.65
CA THR A 33 7.13 -8.78 12.64
C THR A 33 7.84 -8.56 13.98
N LYS A 34 7.88 -7.32 14.49
CA LYS A 34 8.53 -7.02 15.77
C LYS A 34 7.85 -7.73 16.94
N LEU A 35 6.52 -7.74 16.97
CA LEU A 35 5.77 -8.44 18.02
C LEU A 35 6.05 -9.94 17.99
N LEU A 36 6.02 -10.57 16.81
CA LEU A 36 6.27 -12.00 16.66
C LEU A 36 7.68 -12.39 17.12
N HIS A 37 8.69 -11.65 16.66
CA HIS A 37 10.09 -11.91 17.03
C HIS A 37 10.41 -11.52 18.47
N GLY A 38 9.60 -10.67 19.09
CA GLY A 38 9.69 -10.32 20.51
C GLY A 38 9.03 -11.32 21.47
N THR A 39 8.39 -12.37 20.97
CA THR A 39 7.76 -13.39 21.83
C THR A 39 8.80 -14.35 22.45
N ASP A 40 8.53 -14.79 23.69
CA ASP A 40 9.24 -15.91 24.33
C ASP A 40 8.77 -17.30 23.83
N TRP A 41 7.97 -17.33 22.77
CA TRP A 41 7.48 -18.57 22.17
C TRP A 41 8.61 -19.29 21.43
N LYS A 42 8.95 -20.49 21.89
CA LYS A 42 10.02 -21.37 21.39
C LYS A 42 9.49 -22.76 21.08
N GLY A 43 10.24 -23.49 20.25
CA GLY A 43 9.94 -24.86 19.85
C GLY A 43 9.57 -24.97 18.36
N PRO A 44 9.40 -26.20 17.84
CA PRO A 44 9.26 -26.44 16.41
C PRO A 44 8.10 -25.68 15.75
N ASP A 45 6.96 -25.55 16.45
CA ASP A 45 5.81 -24.80 15.94
C ASP A 45 6.07 -23.30 15.86
N ALA A 46 6.81 -22.75 16.83
CA ALA A 46 7.21 -21.34 16.81
C ALA A 46 8.15 -21.06 15.65
N ASP A 47 9.11 -21.95 15.39
CA ASP A 47 10.06 -21.82 14.30
C ASP A 47 9.37 -21.93 12.93
N LYS A 48 8.43 -22.87 12.80
CA LYS A 48 7.59 -23.02 11.61
C LYS A 48 6.78 -21.75 11.35
N PHE A 49 6.08 -21.23 12.36
CA PHE A 49 5.25 -20.04 12.21
C PHE A 49 6.09 -18.80 11.86
N LYS A 50 7.24 -18.60 12.49
CA LYS A 50 8.17 -17.49 12.16
C LYS A 50 8.67 -17.60 10.73
N SER A 51 9.01 -18.81 10.28
CA SER A 51 9.41 -19.05 8.89
C SER A 51 8.29 -18.74 7.89
N GLU A 52 7.07 -19.18 8.15
CA GLU A 52 5.89 -18.88 7.33
C GLU A 52 5.60 -17.36 7.29
N TRP A 53 5.75 -16.68 8.42
CA TRP A 53 5.59 -15.24 8.53
C TRP A 53 6.64 -14.46 7.74
N ASP A 54 7.92 -14.74 7.96
CA ASP A 54 9.03 -14.05 7.30
C ASP A 54 9.06 -14.35 5.79
N GLY A 55 8.65 -15.55 5.40
CA GLY A 55 8.54 -15.97 4.01
C GLY A 55 7.25 -15.52 3.34
N GLN A 56 6.18 -16.30 3.51
CA GLN A 56 4.95 -16.16 2.72
C GLN A 56 4.19 -14.88 3.09
N HIS A 57 3.91 -14.65 4.38
CA HIS A 57 3.00 -13.57 4.78
C HIS A 57 3.62 -12.18 4.56
N SER A 58 4.85 -11.97 5.02
CA SER A 58 5.57 -10.71 4.82
C SER A 58 5.78 -10.37 3.34
N THR A 59 6.03 -11.38 2.50
CA THR A 59 6.15 -11.20 1.05
C THR A 59 4.82 -10.78 0.43
N LEU A 60 3.70 -11.42 0.78
CA LEU A 60 2.38 -11.07 0.27
C LEU A 60 1.98 -9.64 0.66
N LEU A 61 2.20 -9.24 1.92
CA LEU A 61 1.94 -7.87 2.38
C LEU A 61 2.77 -6.85 1.60
N THR A 62 4.04 -7.17 1.32
CA THR A 62 4.92 -6.30 0.51
C THR A 62 4.38 -6.13 -0.90
N LYS A 63 3.98 -7.22 -1.57
CA LYS A 63 3.39 -7.17 -2.91
C LYS A 63 2.11 -6.35 -2.97
N VAL A 64 1.24 -6.46 -1.95
CA VAL A 64 0.02 -5.64 -1.89
C VAL A 64 0.36 -4.17 -1.72
N ALA A 65 1.29 -3.81 -0.82
CA ALA A 65 1.72 -2.43 -0.64
C ALA A 65 2.32 -1.83 -1.93
N GLU A 66 3.15 -2.59 -2.65
CA GLU A 66 3.71 -2.19 -3.94
C GLU A 66 2.61 -1.96 -4.99
N ALA A 67 1.64 -2.88 -5.11
CA ALA A 67 0.53 -2.74 -6.04
C ALA A 67 -0.32 -1.49 -5.75
N LEU A 68 -0.58 -1.20 -4.47
CA LEU A 68 -1.29 0.01 -4.05
C LEU A 68 -0.48 1.29 -4.34
N LYS A 69 0.83 1.28 -4.11
CA LYS A 69 1.73 2.40 -4.48
C LYS A 69 1.68 2.67 -5.98
N GLU A 70 1.79 1.63 -6.80
CA GLU A 70 1.75 1.75 -8.25
C GLU A 70 0.40 2.28 -8.73
N ALA A 71 -0.70 1.71 -8.26
CA ALA A 71 -2.05 2.17 -8.58
C ALA A 71 -2.26 3.64 -8.17
N GLY A 72 -1.78 4.02 -6.98
CA GLY A 72 -1.86 5.39 -6.49
C GLY A 72 -1.08 6.38 -7.36
N SER A 73 0.13 6.01 -7.77
CA SER A 73 0.94 6.81 -8.70
C SER A 73 0.32 6.95 -10.08
N LYS A 74 -0.31 5.88 -10.61
CA LYS A 74 -1.06 5.92 -11.87
C LYS A 74 -2.26 6.87 -11.78
N ALA A 75 -3.04 6.81 -10.70
CA ALA A 75 -4.18 7.70 -10.50
C ALA A 75 -3.76 9.19 -10.47
N LYS A 76 -2.67 9.51 -9.76
CA LYS A 76 -2.12 10.89 -9.72
C LYS A 76 -1.65 11.36 -11.10
N ARG A 77 -0.94 10.51 -11.84
CA ARG A 77 -0.51 10.82 -13.21
C ARG A 77 -1.69 11.08 -14.15
N ASN A 78 -2.75 10.26 -14.06
CA ASN A 78 -3.96 10.47 -14.87
C ASN A 78 -4.63 11.81 -14.53
N ALA A 79 -4.68 12.19 -13.26
CA ALA A 79 -5.19 13.50 -12.83
C ALA A 79 -4.36 14.66 -13.41
N GLU A 80 -3.04 14.55 -13.41
CA GLU A 80 -2.13 15.55 -14.00
C GLU A 80 -2.36 15.71 -15.51
N GLN A 81 -2.48 14.59 -16.23
CA GLN A 81 -2.73 14.59 -17.67
C GLN A 81 -4.09 15.23 -18.02
N GLN A 82 -5.16 14.87 -17.30
CA GLN A 82 -6.48 15.48 -17.49
C GLN A 82 -6.48 16.98 -17.18
N SER A 83 -5.76 17.39 -16.13
CA SER A 83 -5.60 18.80 -15.76
C SER A 83 -4.86 19.61 -16.82
N GLN A 84 -3.89 19.02 -17.51
CA GLN A 84 -3.17 19.67 -18.61
C GLN A 84 -4.05 19.77 -19.86
N ALA A 85 -4.73 18.68 -20.22
CA ALA A 85 -5.62 18.65 -21.40
C ALA A 85 -6.82 19.60 -21.29
N SER A 86 -7.31 19.85 -20.07
CA SER A 86 -8.48 20.73 -19.83
C SER A 86 -8.13 22.22 -19.73
N ASN A 87 -6.86 22.55 -19.51
CA ASN A 87 -6.36 23.93 -19.39
C ASN A 87 -5.52 24.37 -20.60
N GLY A 88 -5.38 23.52 -21.61
CA GLY A 88 -4.69 23.79 -22.88
C GLY A 88 -5.65 24.14 -24.02
#